data_AF-A0A1D2WBQ8-F1
#
_entry.id   AF-A0A1D2WBQ8-F1
#
_cell.length_a   1.000
_cell.length_b   1.000
_cell.length_c   1.000
_cell.angle_alpha   90.00
_cell.angle_beta   90.00
_cell.angle_gamma   90.00
#
_symmetry.space_group_name_H-M   'P 1'
#
loop_
_entity.id
_entity.type
_entity.pdbx_description
1 polymer ?
#
loop_
_entity_poly.entity_id
_entity_poly.type
_entity_poly.pdbx_seq_one_letter_code
_entity_poly.pdbx_strand_id
1 'polypeptide(L)'
;MDMQSTLFNYNNQDFKSQNNFDSFKFPSTRYQGSKLKLVDWIINETKNYSYETVLDAFGGTGSVSYSYKKIGKEVTYNDILKFNYQFGKALIENNDMKLSNESVNFILNPHDDIEYKTIIQDNFKDTYFTDDENK
;
A
#
# COMPACT_ATOMS: atom_id res chain seq x y z
N MET A 1 11.88 40.48 -3.19
CA MET A 1 11.92 39.03 -2.96
C MET A 1 10.65 38.67 -2.23
N ASP A 2 9.84 37.78 -2.80
CA ASP A 2 8.50 37.48 -2.31
C ASP A 2 8.55 36.55 -1.09
N MET A 3 8.03 37.04 0.03
CA MET A 3 8.09 36.35 1.33
C MET A 3 7.26 35.04 1.30
N GLN A 4 6.21 34.97 0.46
CA GLN A 4 5.41 33.75 0.28
C GLN A 4 6.18 32.65 -0.46
N SER A 5 6.97 33.00 -1.46
CA SER A 5 7.83 32.06 -2.19
C SER A 5 8.92 31.44 -1.30
N THR A 6 9.34 32.18 -0.27
CA THR A 6 10.38 31.77 0.68
C THR A 6 9.81 30.82 1.75
N LEU A 7 8.61 31.10 2.25
CA LEU A 7 7.85 30.22 3.17
C LEU A 7 7.41 28.90 2.51
N PHE A 8 7.06 28.92 1.22
CA PHE A 8 6.67 27.71 0.47
C PHE A 8 7.85 26.73 0.27
N ASN A 9 9.06 27.26 0.07
CA ASN A 9 10.28 26.43 -0.06
C ASN A 9 10.80 25.91 1.28
N TYR A 10 10.63 26.65 2.37
CA TYR A 10 11.01 26.20 3.72
C TYR A 10 10.21 24.96 4.14
N ASN A 11 8.89 24.98 3.92
CA ASN A 11 8.00 23.88 4.30
C ASN A 11 8.17 22.59 3.46
N ASN A 12 8.72 22.67 2.25
CA ASN A 12 8.96 21.50 1.40
C ASN A 12 10.27 20.77 1.74
N GLN A 13 11.28 21.48 2.26
CA GLN A 13 12.51 20.86 2.74
C GLN A 13 12.31 20.26 4.14
N ASP A 14 11.50 20.88 5.00
CA ASP A 14 11.24 20.38 6.36
C ASP A 14 10.33 19.13 6.40
N PHE A 15 9.41 18.97 5.45
CA PHE A 15 8.61 17.74 5.35
C PHE A 15 9.46 16.50 4.99
N LYS A 16 10.56 16.72 4.25
CA LYS A 16 11.53 15.68 3.91
C LYS A 16 12.60 15.47 4.99
N SER A 17 12.92 16.50 5.78
CA SER A 17 14.01 16.45 6.77
C SER A 17 13.58 15.95 8.15
N GLN A 18 12.30 16.08 8.52
CA GLN A 18 11.81 15.70 9.86
C GLN A 18 11.31 14.25 9.98
N ASN A 19 11.20 13.55 8.86
CA ASN A 19 10.63 12.22 8.80
C ASN A 19 11.75 11.19 8.59
N ASN A 20 12.45 10.85 9.67
CA ASN A 20 13.32 9.67 9.75
C ASN A 20 12.46 8.38 9.79
N PHE A 21 11.47 8.27 8.90
CA PHE A 21 10.64 7.09 8.74
C PHE A 21 11.41 6.08 7.92
N ASP A 22 11.76 5.01 8.59
CA ASP A 22 12.42 3.86 8.02
C ASP A 22 11.78 3.41 6.69
N SER A 23 12.68 2.96 5.83
CA SER A 23 12.67 2.71 4.37
C SER A 23 11.52 1.90 3.73
N PHE A 24 10.39 1.68 4.41
CA PHE A 24 9.28 0.90 3.85
C PHE A 24 8.61 1.65 2.69
N LYS A 25 8.96 1.23 1.47
CA LYS A 25 8.32 1.62 0.22
C LYS A 25 7.03 0.83 0.06
N PHE A 26 5.90 1.52 -0.12
CA PHE A 26 4.63 0.87 -0.39
C PHE A 26 4.75 -0.02 -1.64
N PRO A 27 4.28 -1.28 -1.60
CA PRO A 27 4.43 -2.20 -2.71
C PRO A 27 3.69 -1.67 -3.95
N SER A 28 4.36 -1.67 -5.10
CA SER A 28 3.72 -1.36 -6.37
C SER A 28 2.95 -2.57 -6.86
N THR A 29 1.66 -2.41 -7.12
CA THR A 29 0.84 -3.42 -7.78
C THR A 29 0.05 -2.80 -8.93
N ARG A 30 -0.23 -3.58 -9.98
CA ARG A 30 -1.14 -3.15 -11.04
C ARG A 30 -2.55 -3.18 -10.51
N TYR A 31 -3.13 -2.00 -10.33
CA TYR A 31 -4.51 -1.85 -9.88
C TYR A 31 -5.12 -0.66 -10.58
N GLN A 32 -6.23 -0.87 -11.28
CA GLN A 32 -6.88 0.17 -12.05
C GLN A 32 -7.34 1.30 -11.13
N GLY A 33 -6.93 2.53 -11.45
CA GLY A 33 -7.26 3.69 -10.65
C GLY A 33 -6.44 3.84 -9.36
N SER A 34 -5.36 3.08 -9.17
CA SER A 34 -4.43 3.25 -8.05
C SER A 34 -3.95 4.69 -7.95
N LYS A 35 -3.97 5.23 -6.72
CA LYS A 35 -3.54 6.60 -6.42
C LYS A 35 -2.10 6.67 -5.91
N LEU A 36 -1.33 5.58 -5.99
CA LEU A 36 0.04 5.52 -5.46
C LEU A 36 0.93 6.69 -5.93
N LYS A 37 0.81 7.12 -7.20
CA LYS A 37 1.55 8.26 -7.75
C LYS A 37 1.06 9.64 -7.30
N LEU A 38 -0.14 9.71 -6.73
CA LEU A 38 -0.80 10.95 -6.30
C LEU A 38 -0.79 11.13 -4.78
N VAL A 39 -0.32 10.13 -4.03
CA VAL A 39 -0.28 10.14 -2.56
C VAL A 39 0.37 11.40 -2.01
N ASP A 40 1.56 11.75 -2.48
CA ASP A 40 2.30 12.92 -1.98
C ASP A 40 1.53 14.22 -2.21
N TRP A 41 0.87 14.34 -3.35
CA TRP A 41 0.01 15.48 -3.66
C TRP A 41 -1.21 15.53 -2.72
N ILE A 42 -1.90 14.42 -2.52
CA ILE A 42 -3.07 14.33 -1.61
C ILE A 42 -2.69 14.75 -0.18
N ILE A 43 -1.57 14.25 0.34
CA ILE A 43 -1.08 14.63 1.67
C ILE A 43 -0.75 16.12 1.70
N ASN A 44 -0.10 16.65 0.67
CA ASN A 44 0.24 18.06 0.60
C ASN A 44 -1.00 18.98 0.61
N GLU A 45 -2.04 18.63 -0.14
CA GLU A 45 -3.28 19.41 -0.18
C GLU A 45 -4.06 19.35 1.14
N THR A 46 -3.88 18.29 1.92
CA THR A 46 -4.62 18.10 3.16
C THR A 46 -3.86 18.52 4.42
N LYS A 47 -2.54 18.76 4.36
CA LYS A 47 -1.70 18.98 5.55
C LYS A 47 -2.06 20.19 6.41
N ASN A 48 -2.73 21.19 5.83
CA ASN A 48 -3.06 22.45 6.54
C ASN A 48 -4.40 22.38 7.28
N TYR A 49 -5.18 21.30 7.12
CA TYR A 49 -6.41 21.11 7.88
C TYR A 49 -6.10 20.49 9.25
N SER A 50 -6.89 20.84 10.26
CA SER A 50 -6.86 20.18 11.57
C SER A 50 -7.82 18.98 11.55
N TYR A 51 -7.27 17.77 11.63
CA TYR A 51 -8.01 16.50 11.66
C TYR A 51 -7.13 15.39 12.24
N GLU A 52 -7.74 14.45 12.94
CA GLU A 52 -7.05 13.28 13.51
C GLU A 52 -7.37 11.99 12.77
N THR A 53 -8.57 11.93 12.17
CA THR A 53 -9.10 10.72 11.54
C THR A 53 -9.27 10.90 10.03
N VAL A 54 -9.08 9.81 9.26
CA VAL A 54 -9.32 9.75 7.82
C VAL A 54 -10.23 8.57 7.51
N LEU A 55 -11.27 8.81 6.69
CA LEU A 55 -12.11 7.75 6.13
C LEU A 55 -11.73 7.54 4.65
N ASP A 56 -11.25 6.34 4.34
CA ASP A 56 -11.00 5.89 2.97
C ASP A 56 -12.09 4.88 2.58
N ALA A 57 -13.20 5.39 2.05
CA ALA A 57 -14.39 4.60 1.76
C ALA A 57 -14.23 3.65 0.54
N PHE A 58 -13.23 3.90 -0.31
CA PHE A 58 -12.97 3.18 -1.55
C PHE A 58 -11.47 2.90 -1.68
N GLY A 59 -10.94 2.18 -0.69
CA GLY A 59 -9.51 2.18 -0.43
C GLY A 59 -8.68 1.44 -1.47
N GLY A 60 -9.25 0.53 -2.26
CA GLY A 60 -8.54 -0.18 -3.32
C GLY A 60 -7.23 -0.80 -2.78
N THR A 61 -6.09 -0.46 -3.39
CA THR A 61 -4.77 -0.94 -2.94
C THR A 61 -4.39 -0.48 -1.53
N GLY A 62 -5.08 0.48 -0.92
CA GLY A 62 -4.77 1.03 0.40
C GLY A 62 -3.60 2.00 0.42
N SER A 63 -3.10 2.45 -0.74
CA SER A 63 -1.90 3.31 -0.81
C SER A 63 -2.11 4.67 -0.14
N VAL A 64 -3.33 5.23 -0.22
CA VAL A 64 -3.67 6.51 0.42
C VAL A 64 -3.80 6.31 1.93
N SER A 65 -4.64 5.36 2.34
CA SER A 65 -4.79 4.94 3.74
C SER A 65 -3.46 4.68 4.45
N TYR A 66 -2.57 3.88 3.85
CA TYR A 66 -1.29 3.54 4.47
C TYR A 66 -0.39 4.77 4.67
N SER A 67 -0.48 5.72 3.75
CA SER A 67 0.32 6.95 3.82
C SER A 67 -0.18 7.89 4.92
N TYR A 68 -1.50 7.98 5.12
CA TYR A 68 -2.07 8.68 6.27
C TYR A 68 -1.74 8.00 7.60
N LYS A 69 -1.81 6.67 7.65
CA LYS A 69 -1.35 5.89 8.80
C LYS A 69 0.11 6.20 9.15
N LYS A 70 1.00 6.25 8.14
CA LYS A 70 2.42 6.55 8.34
C LYS A 70 2.68 7.93 8.97
N ILE A 71 1.85 8.92 8.67
CA ILE A 71 1.97 10.26 9.27
C ILE A 71 1.14 10.40 10.56
N GLY A 72 0.73 9.30 11.17
CA GLY A 72 0.10 9.26 12.50
C GLY A 72 -1.41 9.53 12.53
N LYS A 73 -2.11 9.53 11.38
CA LYS A 73 -3.57 9.65 11.35
C LYS A 73 -4.24 8.31 11.67
N GLU A 74 -5.37 8.37 12.35
CA GLU A 74 -6.24 7.22 12.54
C GLU A 74 -7.05 7.00 11.25
N VAL A 75 -6.95 5.80 10.66
CA VAL A 75 -7.55 5.53 9.34
C VAL A 75 -8.62 4.46 9.43
N THR A 76 -9.83 4.80 9.01
CA THR A 76 -10.89 3.84 8.72
C THR A 76 -10.86 3.50 7.24
N TYR A 77 -10.57 2.24 6.91
CA TYR A 77 -10.48 1.73 5.54
C TYR A 77 -11.70 0.87 5.19
N ASN A 78 -12.25 1.08 4.00
CA ASN A 78 -13.32 0.25 3.45
C ASN A 78 -13.11 -0.01 1.95
N ASP A 79 -13.49 -1.20 1.51
CA ASP A 79 -13.60 -1.54 0.09
C ASP A 79 -14.61 -2.70 -0.09
N ILE A 80 -15.28 -2.76 -1.25
CA ILE A 80 -16.27 -3.82 -1.54
C ILE A 80 -15.61 -5.16 -1.86
N LEU A 81 -14.37 -5.14 -2.39
CA LEU A 81 -13.69 -6.35 -2.83
C LEU A 81 -13.05 -7.05 -1.63
N LYS A 82 -13.38 -8.33 -1.42
CA LYS A 82 -12.89 -9.11 -0.27
C LYS A 82 -11.37 -9.18 -0.17
N PHE A 83 -10.65 -9.18 -1.29
CA PHE A 83 -9.18 -9.18 -1.25
C PHE A 83 -8.62 -7.84 -0.77
N ASN A 84 -9.25 -6.71 -1.14
CA ASN A 84 -8.91 -5.39 -0.64
C ASN A 84 -9.16 -5.26 0.87
N TYR A 85 -10.25 -5.86 1.36
CA TYR A 85 -10.47 -5.97 2.81
C TYR A 85 -9.27 -6.64 3.53
N GLN A 86 -8.71 -7.71 2.96
CA GLN A 86 -7.52 -8.36 3.54
C GLN A 86 -6.28 -7.44 3.49
N PHE A 87 -6.09 -6.67 2.42
CA PHE A 87 -5.06 -5.61 2.39
C PHE A 87 -5.27 -4.59 3.51
N GLY A 88 -6.52 -4.15 3.75
CA GLY A 88 -6.89 -3.28 4.86
C GLY A 88 -6.47 -3.84 6.21
N LYS A 89 -6.80 -5.10 6.49
CA LYS A 89 -6.39 -5.80 7.73
C LYS A 89 -4.87 -5.86 7.86
N ALA A 90 -4.17 -6.26 6.80
CA ALA A 90 -2.74 -6.55 6.84
C ALA A 90 -1.84 -5.30 6.83
N LEU A 91 -2.26 -4.21 6.17
CA LEU A 91 -1.44 -3.00 6.00
C LEU A 91 -1.94 -1.82 6.83
N ILE A 92 -3.26 -1.67 6.99
CA ILE A 92 -3.86 -0.49 7.61
C ILE A 92 -4.18 -0.75 9.08
N GLU A 93 -4.84 -1.85 9.41
CA GLU A 93 -5.16 -2.18 10.81
C GLU A 93 -3.92 -2.71 11.57
N ASN A 94 -3.17 -3.63 10.96
CA ASN A 94 -1.99 -4.25 11.57
C ASN A 94 -0.90 -3.23 11.90
N ASN A 95 -0.42 -3.21 13.14
CA ASN A 95 0.61 -2.27 13.60
C ASN A 95 2.01 -2.89 13.72
N ASP A 96 2.09 -4.15 14.14
CA ASP A 96 3.35 -4.77 14.57
C ASP A 96 3.46 -6.26 14.24
N MET A 97 2.37 -6.91 13.82
CA MET A 97 2.41 -8.33 13.49
C MET A 97 3.21 -8.56 12.20
N LYS A 98 4.22 -9.41 12.32
CA LYS A 98 5.05 -9.88 11.19
C LYS A 98 4.89 -11.38 11.02
N LEU A 99 5.04 -11.85 9.79
CA LEU A 99 5.13 -13.29 9.53
C LEU A 99 6.39 -13.86 10.17
N SER A 100 6.28 -15.05 10.75
CA SER A 100 7.44 -15.80 11.21
C SER A 100 8.24 -16.33 10.02
N ASN A 101 9.54 -16.59 10.22
CA ASN A 101 10.37 -17.22 9.18
C ASN A 101 9.81 -18.60 8.75
N GLU A 102 9.21 -19.34 9.68
CA GLU A 102 8.55 -20.60 9.41
C GLU A 102 7.34 -20.40 8.48
N SER A 103 6.47 -19.41 8.76
CA SER A 103 5.33 -19.08 7.91
C SER A 103 5.77 -18.62 6.53
N VAL A 104 6.82 -17.80 6.45
CA VAL A 104 7.38 -17.36 5.16
C VAL A 104 7.92 -18.55 4.37
N ASN A 105 8.70 -19.43 5.00
CA ASN A 105 9.22 -20.63 4.35
C ASN A 105 8.08 -21.55 3.90
N PHE A 106 7.03 -21.71 4.71
CA PHE A 106 5.87 -22.49 4.34
C PHE A 106 5.17 -21.90 3.11
N ILE A 107 4.93 -20.59 3.06
CA ILE A 107 4.24 -19.96 1.91
C ILE A 107 5.08 -20.02 0.62
N LEU A 108 6.40 -19.91 0.73
CA LEU A 108 7.30 -19.81 -0.43
C LEU A 108 7.73 -21.14 -1.03
N ASN A 109 7.38 -22.27 -0.40
CA ASN A 109 7.75 -23.60 -0.89
C ASN A 109 6.50 -24.46 -1.18
N PRO A 110 6.54 -25.33 -2.20
CA PRO A 110 5.50 -26.33 -2.42
C PRO A 110 5.55 -27.41 -1.33
N HIS A 111 4.39 -27.98 -1.00
CA HIS A 111 4.25 -29.09 -0.04
C HIS A 111 3.53 -30.28 -0.68
N ASP A 112 4.07 -31.49 -0.50
CA ASP A 112 3.57 -32.72 -1.14
C ASP A 112 2.14 -33.10 -0.70
N ASP A 113 1.69 -32.61 0.45
CA ASP A 113 0.36 -32.85 1.01
C ASP A 113 -0.70 -31.83 0.55
N ILE A 114 -0.31 -30.84 -0.26
CA ILE A 114 -1.20 -29.79 -0.78
C ILE A 114 -1.39 -29.96 -2.29
N GLU A 115 -2.65 -30.05 -2.71
CA GLU A 115 -3.00 -30.04 -4.14
C GLU A 115 -3.03 -28.59 -4.66
N TYR A 116 -2.01 -28.22 -5.45
CA TYR A 116 -1.93 -26.93 -6.11
C TYR A 116 -2.65 -26.96 -7.45
N LYS A 117 -3.63 -26.05 -7.63
CA LYS A 117 -4.40 -25.97 -8.87
C LYS A 117 -3.67 -25.14 -9.92
N THR A 118 -3.73 -25.60 -11.16
CA THR A 118 -3.13 -24.97 -12.35
C THR A 118 -4.12 -24.12 -13.14
N ILE A 119 -5.15 -23.54 -12.48
CA ILE A 119 -6.27 -22.84 -13.15
C ILE A 119 -5.79 -21.80 -14.18
N ILE A 120 -4.75 -21.02 -13.85
CA ILE A 120 -4.24 -20.01 -14.76
C ILE A 120 -3.58 -20.65 -15.99
N GLN A 121 -2.69 -21.62 -15.78
CA GLN A 121 -2.02 -22.38 -16.83
C GLN A 121 -3.03 -23.12 -17.73
N ASP A 122 -4.05 -23.75 -17.15
CA ASP A 122 -4.99 -24.61 -17.87
C ASP A 122 -6.01 -23.82 -18.71
N ASN A 123 -6.41 -22.63 -18.27
CA ASN A 123 -7.52 -21.89 -18.87
C ASN A 123 -7.10 -20.62 -19.62
N PHE A 124 -5.88 -20.11 -19.41
CA PHE A 124 -5.46 -18.80 -19.89
C PHE A 124 -4.09 -18.83 -20.59
N LYS A 125 -3.90 -19.80 -21.47
CA LYS A 125 -2.71 -19.91 -22.31
C LYS A 125 -2.48 -18.61 -23.11
N ASP A 126 -1.22 -18.20 -23.23
CA ASP A 126 -0.76 -17.02 -23.97
C ASP A 126 -1.39 -15.68 -23.50
N THR A 127 -2.01 -15.65 -22.31
CA THR A 127 -2.70 -14.47 -21.77
C THR A 127 -1.92 -13.79 -20.65
N TYR A 128 -1.52 -14.54 -19.61
CA TYR A 128 -0.93 -13.96 -18.39
C TYR A 128 0.57 -14.26 -18.23
N PHE A 129 0.98 -15.51 -18.51
CA PHE A 129 2.33 -16.01 -18.28
C PHE A 129 2.76 -16.89 -19.45
N THR A 130 4.07 -16.94 -19.71
CA THR A 130 4.67 -17.89 -20.65
C THR A 130 4.61 -19.33 -20.12
N ASP A 131 4.78 -20.32 -21.00
CA ASP A 131 4.79 -21.74 -20.61
C ASP A 131 5.94 -22.08 -19.62
N ASP A 132 7.03 -21.32 -19.63
CA ASP A 132 8.15 -21.49 -18.69
C ASP A 132 7.93 -20.80 -17.34
N GLU A 133 7.16 -19.70 -17.30
CA GLU A 133 6.75 -19.02 -16.06
C GLU A 133 5.63 -19.76 -15.31
N ASN A 134 4.90 -20.65 -15.98
CA ASN A 134 3.83 -21.46 -15.38
C ASN A 134 4.33 -22.74 -14.66
N LYS A 135 5.64 -22.98 -14.59
CA LYS A 135 6.26 -24.14 -13.93
C LYS A 135 6.98 -23.74 -12.65
#